data_AF-A0A842YAM3-F1
#
_entry.id   AF-A0A842YAM3-F1
#
_cell.length_a   1.000
_cell.length_b   1.000
_cell.length_c   1.000
_cell.angle_alpha   90.00
_cell.angle_beta   90.00
_cell.angle_gamma   90.00
#
_symmetry.space_group_name_H-M   'P 1'
#
loop_
_entity.id
_entity.type
_entity.pdbx_description
1 polymer ?
#
loop_
_entity_poly.entity_id
_entity_poly.type
_entity_poly.pdbx_seq_one_letter_code
_entity_poly.pdbx_strand_id
1 'polypeptide(L)'
;MTWKEDIIRLSEAADGRVAPAFKPYHAAVALILIGREQPLGRYDLCEKMSIGEGSVRTLLKRLSEADYIEAEGKQGQKLTSKGKSLFDSILRDVPIGLILNVRRLVMYEFAFANIVKGLASKITDGVRQRDEAIIQGGY
;
A
#
# COMPACT_ATOMS: atom_id res chain seq x y z
N MET A 1 11.44 7.35 -8.53
CA MET A 1 10.89 6.11 -7.97
C MET A 1 10.21 5.39 -9.11
N THR A 2 10.83 4.33 -9.61
CA THR A 2 10.42 3.60 -10.82
C THR A 2 9.14 2.79 -10.61
N TRP A 3 8.92 2.30 -9.39
CA TRP A 3 7.77 1.46 -9.03
C TRP A 3 6.42 2.19 -8.98
N LYS A 4 6.40 3.53 -9.00
CA LYS A 4 5.16 4.30 -8.84
C LYS A 4 4.18 4.06 -9.98
N GLU A 5 4.68 3.96 -11.20
CA GLU A 5 3.85 3.76 -12.39
C GLU A 5 3.18 2.39 -12.36
N ASP A 6 3.91 1.35 -11.94
CA ASP A 6 3.37 0.00 -11.77
C ASP A 6 2.21 -0.02 -10.77
N ILE A 7 2.34 0.68 -9.65
CA ILE A 7 1.30 0.79 -8.62
C ILE A 7 0.11 1.61 -9.11
N ILE A 8 0.33 2.71 -9.84
CA ILE A 8 -0.73 3.55 -10.38
C ILE A 8 -1.58 2.76 -11.38
N ARG A 9 -0.94 2.02 -12.29
CA ARG A 9 -1.62 1.19 -13.30
C ARG A 9 -2.59 0.17 -12.71
N LEU A 10 -2.30 -0.37 -11.52
CA LEU A 10 -3.22 -1.30 -10.83
C LEU A 10 -4.57 -0.66 -10.51
N SER A 11 -4.60 0.65 -10.27
CA SER A 11 -5.81 1.40 -9.93
C SER A 11 -6.54 2.00 -11.14
N GLU A 12 -6.04 1.79 -12.36
CA GLU A 12 -6.65 2.29 -13.58
C GLU A 12 -7.75 1.36 -14.10
N ALA A 13 -8.60 1.91 -14.96
CA ALA A 13 -9.58 1.14 -15.72
C ALA A 13 -8.86 0.06 -16.56
N ALA A 14 -9.39 -1.17 -16.53
CA ALA A 14 -8.98 -2.21 -17.48
C ALA A 14 -10.04 -2.32 -18.58
N ASP A 15 -9.62 -2.31 -19.85
CA ASP A 15 -10.40 -2.70 -21.02
C ASP A 15 -11.84 -2.14 -21.06
N GLY A 16 -11.96 -0.81 -20.99
CA GLY A 16 -13.25 -0.10 -21.10
C GLY A 16 -14.17 -0.19 -19.87
N ARG A 17 -13.66 -0.70 -18.74
CA ARG A 17 -14.41 -0.79 -17.48
C ARG A 17 -14.20 0.43 -16.59
N VAL A 18 -15.09 0.59 -15.62
CA VAL A 18 -14.94 1.59 -14.56
C VAL A 18 -13.68 1.28 -13.73
N ALA A 19 -12.94 2.33 -13.37
CA ALA A 19 -11.79 2.20 -12.47
C ALA A 19 -12.21 1.57 -11.13
N PRO A 20 -11.36 0.74 -10.50
CA PRO A 20 -11.66 0.17 -9.20
C PRO A 20 -11.81 1.25 -8.13
N ALA A 21 -12.56 0.94 -7.07
CA ALA A 21 -12.76 1.86 -5.96
C ALA A 21 -11.49 2.09 -5.11
N PHE A 22 -10.55 1.12 -5.10
CA PHE A 22 -9.28 1.29 -4.40
C PHE A 22 -8.36 2.29 -5.13
N LYS A 23 -7.36 2.82 -4.42
CA LYS A 23 -6.45 3.86 -4.89
C LYS A 23 -5.02 3.29 -4.96
N PRO A 24 -4.07 3.96 -5.66
CA PRO A 24 -2.68 3.49 -5.75
C PRO A 24 -2.05 3.14 -4.38
N TYR A 25 -2.29 3.96 -3.35
CA TYR A 25 -1.74 3.70 -2.02
C TYR A 25 -2.32 2.45 -1.35
N HIS A 26 -3.59 2.09 -1.62
CA HIS A 26 -4.14 0.81 -1.17
C HIS A 26 -3.37 -0.37 -1.80
N ALA A 27 -3.02 -0.27 -3.08
CA ALA A 27 -2.24 -1.31 -3.76
C ALA A 27 -0.81 -1.43 -3.20
N ALA A 28 -0.16 -0.30 -2.94
CA ALA A 28 1.15 -0.29 -2.29
C ALA A 28 1.10 -0.92 -0.89
N VAL A 29 0.14 -0.52 -0.05
CA VAL A 29 -0.04 -1.06 1.31
C VAL A 29 -0.32 -2.55 1.28
N ALA A 30 -1.22 -3.03 0.40
CA ALA A 30 -1.52 -4.45 0.30
C ALA A 30 -0.29 -5.27 -0.13
N LEU A 31 0.50 -4.79 -1.10
CA LEU A 31 1.73 -5.46 -1.51
C LEU A 31 2.75 -5.52 -0.35
N ILE A 32 2.88 -4.44 0.42
CA ILE A 32 3.76 -4.39 1.60
C ILE A 32 3.29 -5.38 2.67
N LEU A 33 1.99 -5.43 2.97
CA LEU A 33 1.43 -6.36 3.95
C LEU A 33 1.68 -7.81 3.55
N ILE A 34 1.36 -8.17 2.30
CA ILE A 34 1.61 -9.52 1.77
C ILE A 34 3.11 -9.84 1.85
N GLY A 35 4.00 -8.94 1.40
CA GLY A 35 5.43 -9.18 1.46
C GLY A 35 5.99 -9.39 2.87
N ARG A 36 5.35 -8.81 3.90
CA ARG A 36 5.79 -8.93 5.30
C ARG A 36 5.23 -10.15 6.02
N GLU A 37 4.03 -10.57 5.66
CA GLU A 37 3.24 -11.52 6.45
C GLU A 37 2.84 -12.77 5.65
N GLN A 38 3.29 -12.89 4.39
CA GLN A 38 2.96 -14.01 3.53
C GLN A 38 3.25 -15.38 4.17
N PRO A 39 2.41 -16.39 3.91
CA PRO A 39 1.17 -16.29 3.11
C PRO A 39 0.05 -15.56 3.87
N LEU A 40 -0.55 -14.54 3.23
CA LEU A 40 -1.57 -13.70 3.85
C LEU A 40 -2.97 -14.03 3.32
N GLY A 41 -3.88 -14.37 4.24
CA GLY A 41 -5.26 -14.70 3.93
C GLY A 41 -6.06 -13.49 3.44
N ARG A 42 -7.11 -13.74 2.62
CA ARG A 42 -8.02 -12.67 2.16
C ARG A 42 -8.73 -11.98 3.33
N TYR A 43 -9.20 -12.75 4.31
CA TYR A 43 -9.90 -12.20 5.48
C TYR A 43 -8.97 -11.34 6.33
N ASP A 44 -7.78 -11.82 6.63
CA ASP A 44 -6.75 -11.07 7.35
C ASP A 44 -6.38 -9.77 6.62
N LEU A 45 -6.24 -9.81 5.28
CA LEU A 45 -6.00 -8.61 4.50
C LEU A 45 -7.19 -7.65 4.55
N CYS A 46 -8.44 -8.15 4.52
CA CYS A 46 -9.62 -7.30 4.66
C CYS A 46 -9.65 -6.58 6.00
N GLU A 47 -9.34 -7.25 7.11
CA GLU A 47 -9.33 -6.64 8.44
C GLU A 47 -8.23 -5.57 8.60
N LYS A 48 -7.11 -5.73 7.89
CA LYS A 48 -5.97 -4.80 7.94
C LYS A 48 -6.10 -3.61 6.99
N MET A 49 -7.07 -3.63 6.08
CA MET A 49 -7.23 -2.61 5.04
C MET A 49 -8.39 -1.67 5.36
N SER A 50 -8.22 -0.39 5.08
CA SER A 50 -9.26 0.65 5.27
C SER A 50 -10.31 0.68 4.15
N ILE A 51 -10.53 -0.42 3.43
CA ILE A 51 -11.46 -0.52 2.29
C ILE A 51 -12.31 -1.78 2.41
N GLY A 52 -13.53 -1.73 1.87
CA GLY A 52 -14.47 -2.86 1.95
C GLY A 52 -14.01 -4.10 1.19
N GLU A 53 -14.55 -5.27 1.57
CA GLU A 53 -14.17 -6.59 1.05
C GLU A 53 -14.21 -6.69 -0.48
N GLY A 54 -15.23 -6.09 -1.13
CA GLY A 54 -15.33 -6.08 -2.59
C GLY A 54 -14.15 -5.36 -3.27
N SER A 55 -13.65 -4.29 -2.65
CA SER A 55 -12.47 -3.55 -3.11
C SER A 55 -11.19 -4.36 -2.88
N VAL A 56 -11.05 -5.03 -1.73
CA VAL A 56 -9.92 -5.93 -1.45
C VAL A 56 -9.88 -7.10 -2.43
N ARG A 57 -11.02 -7.72 -2.74
CA ARG A 57 -11.10 -8.80 -3.73
C ARG A 57 -10.66 -8.33 -5.11
N THR A 58 -11.11 -7.14 -5.51
CA THR A 58 -10.69 -6.54 -6.78
C THR A 58 -9.20 -6.23 -6.77
N LEU A 59 -8.66 -5.73 -5.65
CA LEU A 59 -7.24 -5.43 -5.49
C LEU A 59 -6.37 -6.68 -5.61
N LEU A 60 -6.72 -7.76 -4.89
CA LEU A 60 -6.02 -9.05 -4.99
C LEU A 60 -6.05 -9.59 -6.41
N LYS A 61 -7.20 -9.48 -7.09
CA LYS A 61 -7.31 -9.87 -8.49
C LYS A 61 -6.35 -9.07 -9.38
N ARG A 62 -6.28 -7.75 -9.23
CA ARG A 62 -5.36 -6.90 -10.02
C ARG A 62 -3.90 -7.22 -9.76
N LEU A 63 -3.53 -7.48 -8.51
CA LEU A 63 -2.17 -7.89 -8.15
C LEU A 63 -1.80 -9.25 -8.75
N SER A 64 -2.73 -10.19 -8.76
CA SER A 64 -2.53 -11.53 -9.34
C SER A 64 -2.45 -11.49 -10.87
N GLU A 65 -3.35 -10.75 -11.53
CA GLU A 65 -3.34 -10.55 -13.00
C GLU A 65 -2.05 -9.85 -13.47
N ALA A 66 -1.49 -8.97 -12.64
CA ALA A 66 -0.23 -8.31 -12.90
C ALA A 66 1.02 -9.14 -12.52
N ASP A 67 0.84 -10.40 -12.11
CA ASP A 67 1.91 -11.32 -11.70
C ASP A 67 2.74 -10.80 -10.50
N TYR A 68 2.13 -10.04 -9.59
CA TYR A 68 2.79 -9.61 -8.35
C TYR A 68 2.55 -10.56 -7.18
N ILE A 69 1.43 -11.29 -7.20
CA ILE A 69 1.10 -12.26 -6.16
C ILE A 69 0.59 -13.56 -6.77
N GLU A 70 0.78 -14.64 -6.03
CA GLU A 70 0.26 -15.97 -6.34
C GLU A 70 -0.34 -16.62 -5.10
N ALA A 71 -1.26 -17.56 -5.31
CA ALA A 71 -1.86 -18.32 -4.22
C ALA A 71 -0.87 -19.34 -3.66
N GLU A 72 -0.74 -19.38 -2.33
CA GLU A 72 -0.01 -20.44 -1.64
C GLU A 72 -1.01 -21.44 -1.05
N GLY A 73 -1.47 -22.36 -1.89
CA GLY A 73 -2.47 -23.37 -1.54
C GLY A 73 -3.74 -22.75 -0.94
N LYS A 74 -4.09 -23.16 0.28
CA LYS A 74 -5.23 -22.62 1.06
C LYS A 74 -4.82 -21.57 2.10
N GLN A 75 -3.53 -21.27 2.24
CA GLN A 75 -3.01 -20.43 3.32
C GLN A 75 -3.19 -18.93 3.04
N GLY A 76 -3.14 -18.53 1.76
CA GLY A 76 -3.29 -17.13 1.40
C GLY A 76 -2.60 -16.80 0.08
N GLN A 77 -2.14 -15.55 -0.02
CA GLN A 77 -1.37 -15.04 -1.13
C GLN A 77 0.07 -14.77 -0.70
N LYS A 78 1.01 -14.99 -1.61
CA LYS A 78 2.43 -14.62 -1.45
C LYS A 78 2.91 -13.83 -2.66
N LEU A 79 4.04 -13.17 -2.53
CA LEU A 79 4.72 -12.48 -3.62
C LEU A 79 5.32 -13.49 -4.59
N THR A 80 5.17 -13.22 -5.89
CA THR A 80 5.98 -13.83 -6.93
C THR A 80 7.40 -13.23 -6.94
N SER A 81 8.30 -13.72 -7.78
CA SER A 81 9.61 -13.08 -8.01
C SER A 81 9.49 -11.63 -8.48
N LYS A 82 8.50 -11.34 -9.33
CA LYS A 82 8.19 -9.99 -9.81
C LYS A 82 7.63 -9.12 -8.68
N GLY A 83 6.70 -9.66 -7.89
CA GLY A 83 6.17 -9.02 -6.68
C GLY A 83 7.24 -8.66 -5.67
N LYS A 84 8.18 -9.57 -5.42
CA LYS A 84 9.31 -9.35 -4.52
C LYS A 84 10.21 -8.21 -4.99
N SER A 85 10.51 -8.15 -6.29
CA SER A 85 11.30 -7.06 -6.87
C SER A 85 10.62 -5.69 -6.70
N LEU A 86 9.29 -5.65 -6.85
CA LEU A 86 8.49 -4.45 -6.62
C LEU A 86 8.48 -4.05 -5.14
N PHE A 87 8.27 -5.02 -4.24
CA PHE A 87 8.33 -4.83 -2.79
C PHE A 87 9.69 -4.26 -2.33
N ASP A 88 10.79 -4.87 -2.78
CA ASP A 88 12.15 -4.44 -2.44
C ASP A 88 12.44 -3.02 -2.98
N SER A 89 11.91 -2.68 -4.16
CA SER A 89 12.03 -1.34 -4.74
C SER A 89 11.27 -0.28 -3.94
N ILE A 90 10.07 -0.62 -3.45
CA ILE A 90 9.30 0.25 -2.57
C ILE A 90 10.05 0.46 -1.26
N LEU A 91 10.52 -0.60 -0.59
CA LEU A 91 11.20 -0.50 0.70
C LEU A 91 12.56 0.20 0.64
N ARG A 92 13.22 0.16 -0.51
CA ARG A 92 14.45 0.92 -0.76
C ARG A 92 14.18 2.42 -0.63
N ASP A 93 13.11 2.88 -1.28
CA ASP A 93 12.71 4.28 -1.43
C ASP A 93 11.91 4.81 -0.23
N VAL A 94 11.05 3.96 0.34
CA VAL A 94 10.18 4.21 1.49
C VAL A 94 10.33 3.05 2.48
N PRO A 95 11.36 3.07 3.35
CA PRO A 95 11.54 2.05 4.36
C PRO A 95 10.32 1.95 5.29
N ILE A 96 10.11 0.75 5.83
CA ILE A 96 9.02 0.46 6.76
C ILE A 96 9.01 1.48 7.90
N GLY A 97 7.85 2.09 8.09
CA GLY A 97 7.62 3.07 9.12
C GLY A 97 7.61 2.49 10.53
N LEU A 98 7.84 3.37 11.49
CA LEU A 98 7.86 3.07 12.91
C LEU A 98 6.58 3.61 13.55
N ILE A 99 6.02 2.84 14.49
CA ILE A 99 5.07 3.39 15.45
C ILE A 99 5.85 4.31 16.38
N LEU A 100 5.40 5.55 16.49
CA LEU A 100 6.01 6.55 17.35
C LEU A 100 5.26 6.61 18.68
N ASN A 101 5.99 6.50 19.78
CA ASN A 101 5.46 6.80 21.10
C ASN A 101 5.59 8.31 21.38
N VAL A 102 4.70 9.09 20.77
CA VAL A 102 4.68 10.55 20.86
C VAL A 102 3.33 11.07 21.35
N ARG A 103 2.67 10.35 22.25
CA ARG A 103 1.30 10.63 22.74
C ARG A 103 1.06 12.08 23.19
N ARG A 104 2.10 12.78 23.66
CA ARG A 104 2.00 14.21 24.06
C ARG A 104 1.92 15.19 22.88
N LEU A 105 2.19 14.74 21.66
CA LEU A 105 2.28 15.55 20.45
C LEU A 105 1.17 15.24 19.44
N VAL A 106 0.36 14.20 19.66
CA VAL A 106 -0.68 13.74 18.74
C VAL A 106 -2.01 13.55 19.47
N MET A 107 -3.12 13.78 18.76
CA MET A 107 -4.47 13.61 19.32
C MET A 107 -4.95 12.15 19.32
N TYR A 108 -4.32 11.29 18.51
CA TYR A 108 -4.73 9.90 18.31
C TYR A 108 -3.90 8.92 19.12
N GLU A 109 -4.45 7.73 19.31
CA GLU A 109 -3.81 6.64 20.05
C GLU A 109 -2.50 6.17 19.40
N PHE A 110 -2.43 6.24 18.06
CA PHE A 110 -1.29 5.79 17.28
C PHE A 110 -0.71 6.92 16.43
N ALA A 111 0.62 7.03 16.42
CA ALA A 111 1.37 7.87 15.50
C ALA A 111 2.31 6.99 14.67
N PHE A 112 2.38 7.24 13.37
CA PHE A 112 3.24 6.50 12.45
C PHE A 112 4.15 7.47 11.71
N ALA A 113 5.41 7.07 11.49
CA ALA A 113 6.32 7.81 10.65
C ALA A 113 7.03 6.89 9.66
N ASN A 114 7.08 7.31 8.40
CA ASN A 114 7.86 6.68 7.33
C ASN A 114 8.87 7.69 6.79
N ILE A 115 10.05 7.22 6.43
CA ILE A 115 11.04 8.02 5.72
C ILE A 115 10.79 7.87 4.22
N VAL A 116 10.83 8.97 3.48
CA VAL A 116 10.83 8.97 2.01
C VAL A 116 12.17 9.49 1.52
N LYS A 117 12.99 8.61 0.93
CA LYS A 117 14.37 8.95 0.58
C LYS A 117 14.44 9.76 -0.72
N GLY A 118 15.40 10.70 -0.77
CA GLY A 118 15.80 11.39 -2.00
C GLY A 118 14.76 12.34 -2.60
N LEU A 119 13.67 12.65 -1.89
CA LEU A 119 12.60 13.52 -2.40
C LEU A 119 12.44 14.84 -1.64
N ALA A 120 13.36 15.21 -0.76
CA ALA A 120 13.28 16.46 0.00
C ALA A 120 13.14 17.69 -0.91
N SER A 121 13.84 17.72 -2.05
CA SER A 121 13.75 18.81 -3.04
C SER A 121 12.39 18.93 -3.73
N LYS A 122 11.50 17.94 -3.58
CA LYS A 122 10.12 17.97 -4.10
C LYS A 122 9.11 18.47 -3.06
N ILE A 123 9.56 18.78 -1.84
CA ILE A 123 8.74 19.26 -0.74
C ILE A 123 9.08 20.73 -0.50
N THR A 124 8.06 21.59 -0.43
CA THR A 124 8.22 23.00 -0.10
C THR A 124 8.08 23.23 1.41
N ASP A 125 6.89 23.01 1.94
CA ASP A 125 6.52 23.33 3.33
C ASP A 125 5.85 22.15 4.06
N GLY A 126 5.60 21.03 3.39
CA GLY A 126 4.95 19.86 3.96
C GLY A 126 3.42 19.97 4.12
N VAL A 127 2.83 21.13 3.83
CA VAL A 127 1.40 21.40 4.07
C VAL A 127 0.53 20.48 3.22
N ARG A 128 0.89 20.29 1.94
CA ARG A 128 0.17 19.37 1.05
C ARG A 128 0.20 17.93 1.55
N GLN A 129 1.31 17.48 2.12
CA GLN A 129 1.43 16.12 2.67
C GLN A 129 0.55 15.95 3.91
N ARG A 130 0.51 16.97 4.78
CA ARG A 130 -0.37 17.00 5.94
C ARG A 130 -1.84 16.96 5.52
N ASP A 131 -2.25 17.83 4.60
CA ASP A 131 -3.65 17.95 4.19
C ASP A 131 -4.16 16.67 3.52
N GLU A 132 -3.34 16.03 2.68
CA GLU A 132 -3.66 14.71 2.11
C GLU A 132 -3.77 13.63 3.20
N ALA A 133 -2.90 13.64 4.21
CA ALA A 133 -3.01 12.70 5.34
C ALA A 133 -4.33 12.91 6.10
N ILE A 134 -4.73 14.16 6.34
CA ILE A 134 -6.00 14.52 7.00
C ILE A 134 -7.21 14.05 6.19
N ILE A 135 -7.21 14.27 4.87
CA ILE A 135 -8.29 13.83 3.97
C ILE A 135 -8.47 12.30 4.03
N GLN A 136 -7.40 11.54 4.23
CA GLN A 136 -7.42 10.09 4.34
C GLN A 136 -7.68 9.57 5.77
N GLY A 137 -8.05 10.45 6.71
CA GLY A 137 -8.38 10.10 8.10
C GLY A 137 -7.20 10.11 9.07
N GLY A 138 -6.04 10.63 8.64
CA GLY A 138 -4.92 10.96 9.52
C GLY A 138 -5.08 12.33 10.19
N TYR A 139 -4.06 12.75 10.96
CA TYR A 139 -3.99 14.05 11.63
C TYR A 139 -2.55 14.52 11.79
#